data_AF-A0A1I1G9F0-F1
#
_entry.id   AF-A0A1I1G9F0-F1
#
_cell.length_a   1.000
_cell.length_b   1.000
_cell.length_c   1.000
_cell.angle_alpha   90.00
_cell.angle_beta   90.00
_cell.angle_gamma   90.00
#
_symmetry.space_group_name_H-M   'P 1'
#
loop_
_entity.id
_entity.type
_entity.pdbx_description
1 polymer ?
#
loop_
_entity_poly.entity_id
_entity_poly.type
_entity_poly.pdbx_seq_one_letter_code
_entity_poly.pdbx_strand_id
1 'polypeptide(L)'
;MAIRISLIWLWAPCVLLSVARNDGGRETGRLSDGEFVAWAVSASRFEIEAGGLAYAKAADNGMMEYGRLLASDRGAMCAELAILADSGGWDLPDGLMASEQRMLTALGGLEGEAFEREFMHSMARHRDDMVALFEWATGPEGVRDDELRHWAATKLQVMQSCFWQAPARTGSITVASAR
;
A
#
# COMPACT_ATOMS: atom_id res chain seq x y z
N MET A 1 -16.20 -26.94 82.67
CA MET A 1 -16.43 -25.48 82.64
C MET A 1 -15.21 -24.83 81.99
N ALA A 2 -15.32 -24.46 80.72
CA ALA A 2 -14.46 -23.48 80.02
C ALA A 2 -15.04 -23.30 78.60
N ILE A 3 -15.84 -22.26 78.44
CA ILE A 3 -16.43 -21.83 77.16
C ILE A 3 -15.36 -21.00 76.45
N ARG A 4 -14.99 -21.38 75.22
CA ARG A 4 -14.16 -20.54 74.35
C ARG A 4 -15.01 -20.04 73.19
N ILE A 5 -15.37 -18.76 73.28
CA ILE A 5 -15.98 -17.96 72.22
C ILE A 5 -14.85 -17.63 71.23
N SER A 6 -15.01 -17.97 69.95
CA SER A 6 -14.18 -17.39 68.90
C SER A 6 -15.05 -17.08 67.69
N LEU A 7 -14.97 -15.82 67.30
CA LEU A 7 -15.82 -15.10 66.39
C LEU A 7 -15.85 -15.71 64.98
N ILE A 8 -17.08 -15.83 64.47
CA ILE A 8 -17.38 -16.00 63.05
C ILE A 8 -17.04 -14.67 62.36
N TRP A 9 -16.02 -14.68 61.50
CA TRP A 9 -15.81 -13.63 60.50
C TRP A 9 -16.19 -14.19 59.13
N LEU A 10 -17.31 -13.70 58.63
CA LEU A 10 -17.82 -13.86 57.27
C LEU A 10 -16.73 -13.49 56.25
N TRP A 11 -16.26 -14.48 55.48
CA TRP A 11 -15.59 -14.21 54.21
C TRP A 11 -16.56 -14.54 53.09
N ALA A 12 -17.18 -13.48 52.57
CA ALA A 12 -17.90 -13.52 51.31
C ALA A 12 -16.87 -13.69 50.17
N PRO A 13 -16.93 -14.76 49.36
CA PRO A 13 -16.11 -14.83 48.17
C PRO A 13 -16.69 -13.88 47.12
N CYS A 14 -15.98 -12.78 46.87
CA CYS A 14 -16.15 -11.96 45.68
C CYS A 14 -15.92 -12.83 44.44
N VAL A 15 -17.01 -13.15 43.75
CA VAL A 15 -16.99 -13.68 42.38
C VAL A 15 -16.28 -12.66 41.51
N LEU A 16 -15.03 -12.95 41.16
CA LEU A 16 -14.29 -12.21 40.13
C LEU A 16 -14.85 -12.61 38.76
N LEU A 17 -15.88 -11.90 38.33
CA LEU A 17 -16.27 -11.82 36.94
C LEU A 17 -15.23 -10.92 36.24
N SER A 18 -14.11 -11.50 35.82
CA SER A 18 -13.17 -10.81 34.93
C SER A 18 -13.83 -10.69 33.57
N VAL A 19 -14.48 -9.54 33.35
CA VAL A 19 -14.84 -9.08 32.01
C VAL A 19 -13.54 -9.07 31.20
N ALA A 20 -13.50 -9.81 30.09
CA ALA A 20 -12.46 -9.64 29.10
C ALA A 20 -12.61 -8.23 28.55
N ARG A 21 -11.76 -7.32 29.03
CA ARG A 21 -11.56 -6.02 28.39
C ARG A 21 -10.88 -6.33 27.07
N ASN A 22 -11.64 -6.22 25.99
CA ASN A 22 -11.06 -6.02 24.66
C ASN A 22 -10.44 -4.62 24.68
N ASP A 23 -9.20 -4.53 25.16
CA ASP A 23 -8.40 -3.33 25.07
C ASP A 23 -8.00 -3.15 23.59
N GLY A 24 -8.96 -2.66 22.81
CA GLY A 24 -8.72 -2.01 21.53
C GLY A 24 -7.94 -0.73 21.79
N GLY A 25 -6.68 -0.87 22.18
CA GLY A 25 -5.73 0.21 22.28
C GLY A 25 -5.63 0.87 20.92
N ARG A 26 -6.20 2.06 20.79
CA ARG A 26 -5.93 2.96 19.66
C ARG A 26 -4.46 3.36 19.78
N GLU A 27 -3.60 2.62 19.10
CA GLU A 27 -2.20 2.98 18.86
C GLU A 27 -2.19 4.29 18.07
N THR A 28 -2.12 5.40 18.81
CA THR A 28 -2.20 6.74 18.24
C THR A 28 -0.85 7.04 17.62
N GLY A 29 -0.67 6.69 16.35
CA GLY A 29 0.53 6.94 15.55
C GLY A 29 0.96 5.81 14.61
N ARG A 30 0.31 4.65 14.65
CA ARG A 30 0.69 3.47 13.86
C ARG A 30 -0.50 3.00 13.02
N LEU A 31 -0.26 2.68 11.74
CA LEU A 31 -1.31 2.12 10.89
C LEU A 31 -1.70 0.74 11.43
N SER A 32 -3.00 0.48 11.50
CA SER A 32 -3.53 -0.87 11.66
C SER A 32 -3.32 -1.69 10.40
N ASP A 33 -3.41 -3.02 10.51
CA ASP A 33 -3.33 -3.95 9.38
C ASP A 33 -4.35 -3.58 8.29
N GLY A 34 -5.59 -3.25 8.68
CA GLY A 34 -6.62 -2.81 7.75
C GLY A 34 -6.31 -1.47 7.08
N GLU A 35 -5.70 -0.52 7.81
CA GLU A 35 -5.25 0.74 7.20
C GLU A 35 -4.12 0.50 6.20
N PHE A 36 -3.14 -0.37 6.51
CA PHE A 36 -2.11 -0.77 5.55
C PHE A 36 -2.72 -1.37 4.29
N VAL A 37 -3.66 -2.31 4.43
CA VAL A 37 -4.37 -2.93 3.31
C VAL A 37 -5.08 -1.88 2.46
N ALA A 38 -5.78 -0.93 3.09
CA ALA A 38 -6.46 0.16 2.41
C ALA A 38 -5.48 1.05 1.61
N TRP A 39 -4.34 1.43 2.22
CA TRP A 39 -3.30 2.19 1.53
C TRP A 39 -2.67 1.41 0.38
N ALA A 40 -2.36 0.13 0.57
CA ALA A 40 -1.74 -0.72 -0.45
C ALA A 40 -2.66 -0.95 -1.65
N VAL A 41 -3.96 -1.20 -1.43
CA VAL A 41 -4.95 -1.31 -2.52
C VAL A 41 -5.09 0.02 -3.26
N SER A 42 -5.17 1.13 -2.53
CA SER A 42 -5.31 2.45 -3.14
C SER A 42 -4.11 2.80 -4.02
N ALA A 43 -2.89 2.63 -3.50
CA ALA A 43 -1.65 2.84 -4.23
C ALA A 43 -1.57 1.94 -5.48
N SER A 44 -2.00 0.68 -5.37
CA SER A 44 -2.03 -0.25 -6.50
C SER A 44 -3.01 0.20 -7.58
N ARG A 45 -4.21 0.63 -7.20
CA ARG A 45 -5.22 1.15 -8.14
C ARG A 45 -4.76 2.42 -8.84
N PHE A 46 -4.10 3.31 -8.13
CA PHE A 46 -3.48 4.48 -8.75
C PHE A 46 -2.51 4.08 -9.85
N GLU A 47 -1.61 3.14 -9.59
CA GLU A 47 -0.63 2.69 -10.58
C GLU A 47 -1.27 1.93 -11.76
N ILE A 48 -2.39 1.23 -11.55
CA ILE A 48 -3.20 0.65 -12.63
C ILE A 48 -3.75 1.75 -13.54
N GLU A 49 -4.43 2.74 -12.97
CA GLU A 49 -5.05 3.82 -13.73
C GLU A 49 -4.00 4.71 -14.43
N ALA A 50 -2.93 5.06 -13.71
CA ALA A 50 -1.82 5.81 -14.26
C ALA A 50 -1.14 5.02 -15.40
N GLY A 51 -0.93 3.70 -15.23
CA GLY A 51 -0.41 2.82 -16.26
C GLY A 51 -1.30 2.79 -17.51
N GLY A 52 -2.62 2.80 -17.32
CA GLY A 52 -3.59 2.94 -18.40
C GLY A 52 -3.46 4.28 -19.14
N LEU A 53 -3.27 5.39 -18.41
CA LEU A 53 -2.98 6.69 -19.03
C LEU A 53 -1.67 6.64 -19.84
N ALA A 54 -0.61 6.02 -19.32
CA ALA A 54 0.66 5.90 -20.04
C ALA A 54 0.51 5.08 -21.32
N TYR A 55 -0.19 3.95 -21.27
CA TYR A 55 -0.49 3.15 -22.44
C TYR A 55 -1.30 3.92 -23.50
N ALA A 56 -2.23 4.77 -23.08
CA ALA A 56 -3.11 5.51 -24.00
C ALA A 56 -2.48 6.79 -24.55
N LYS A 57 -1.61 7.46 -23.79
CA LYS A 57 -1.21 8.86 -24.06
C LYS A 57 0.28 9.04 -24.37
N ALA A 58 1.13 8.09 -23.99
CA ALA A 58 2.57 8.21 -24.26
C ALA A 58 2.85 8.10 -25.76
N ALA A 59 3.83 8.86 -26.24
CA ALA A 59 4.38 8.72 -27.59
C ALA A 59 5.54 7.73 -27.63
N ASP A 60 6.25 7.57 -26.51
CA ASP A 60 7.33 6.60 -26.36
C ASP A 60 6.81 5.16 -26.16
N ASN A 61 7.23 4.24 -27.04
CA ASN A 61 6.81 2.82 -26.98
C ASN A 61 7.25 2.11 -25.69
N GLY A 62 8.40 2.48 -25.13
CA GLY A 62 8.87 1.91 -23.86
C GLY A 62 7.97 2.34 -22.70
N MET A 63 7.51 3.59 -22.71
CA MET A 63 6.58 4.11 -21.72
C MET A 63 5.18 3.50 -21.82
N MET A 64 4.69 3.28 -23.05
CA MET A 64 3.43 2.55 -23.27
C MET A 64 3.50 1.12 -22.70
N GLU A 65 4.58 0.40 -23.02
CA GLU A 65 4.77 -0.98 -22.55
C GLU A 65 4.97 -1.04 -21.04
N TYR A 66 5.69 -0.07 -20.47
CA TYR A 66 5.80 0.08 -19.02
C TYR A 66 4.45 0.26 -18.35
N GLY A 67 3.59 1.16 -18.88
CA GLY A 67 2.24 1.36 -18.35
C GLY A 67 1.41 0.08 -18.38
N ARG A 68 1.49 -0.69 -19.46
CA ARG A 68 0.81 -1.99 -19.61
C ARG A 68 1.29 -3.03 -18.58
N LEU A 69 2.61 -3.19 -18.44
CA LEU A 69 3.20 -4.13 -17.50
C LEU A 69 2.88 -3.74 -16.06
N LEU A 70 3.02 -2.45 -15.72
CA LEU A 70 2.70 -1.92 -14.41
C LEU A 70 1.24 -2.20 -14.03
N ALA A 71 0.29 -1.91 -14.92
CA ALA A 71 -1.12 -2.17 -14.66
C ALA A 71 -1.42 -3.67 -14.45
N SER A 72 -0.77 -4.54 -15.22
CA SER A 72 -0.88 -5.99 -15.06
C SER A 72 -0.35 -6.47 -13.70
N ASP A 73 0.86 -6.06 -13.34
CA ASP A 73 1.52 -6.47 -12.09
C ASP A 73 0.73 -6.00 -10.87
N ARG A 74 0.22 -4.75 -10.90
CA ARG A 74 -0.61 -4.21 -9.82
C ARG A 74 -2.00 -4.83 -9.78
N GLY A 75 -2.57 -5.21 -10.91
CA GLY A 75 -3.79 -6.02 -10.96
C GLY A 75 -3.62 -7.36 -10.23
N ALA A 76 -2.52 -8.07 -10.49
CA ALA A 76 -2.21 -9.32 -9.78
C ALA A 76 -1.99 -9.09 -8.27
N MET A 77 -1.26 -8.03 -7.90
CA MET A 77 -1.03 -7.68 -6.50
C MET A 77 -2.34 -7.35 -5.75
N CYS A 78 -3.27 -6.62 -6.38
CA CYS A 78 -4.60 -6.37 -5.83
C CYS A 78 -5.40 -7.65 -5.62
N ALA A 79 -5.34 -8.59 -6.56
CA ALA A 79 -6.08 -9.86 -6.45
C ALA A 79 -5.57 -10.72 -5.28
N GLU A 80 -4.25 -10.79 -5.08
CA GLU A 80 -3.66 -11.47 -3.93
C GLU A 80 -4.04 -10.79 -2.61
N LEU A 81 -3.93 -9.45 -2.55
CA LEU A 81 -4.26 -8.70 -1.34
C LEU A 81 -5.75 -8.81 -0.98
N ALA A 82 -6.62 -8.94 -1.98
CA ALA A 82 -8.05 -9.13 -1.74
C ALA A 82 -8.37 -10.45 -1.05
N ILE A 83 -7.62 -11.51 -1.35
CA ILE A 83 -7.76 -12.80 -0.66
C ILE A 83 -7.33 -12.67 0.81
N LEU A 84 -6.22 -11.98 1.07
CA LEU A 84 -5.76 -11.71 2.44
C LEU A 84 -6.70 -10.80 3.22
N ALA A 85 -7.33 -9.83 2.55
CA ALA A 85 -8.31 -8.96 3.15
C ALA A 85 -9.56 -9.72 3.61
N ASP A 86 -10.05 -10.64 2.78
CA ASP A 86 -11.18 -11.50 3.13
C ASP A 86 -10.85 -12.43 4.32
N SER A 87 -9.66 -13.04 4.34
CA SER A 87 -9.25 -13.90 5.46
C SER A 87 -8.98 -13.12 6.76
N GLY A 88 -8.42 -11.90 6.64
CA GLY A 88 -8.08 -11.02 7.77
C GLY A 88 -9.25 -10.17 8.28
N GLY A 89 -10.39 -10.17 7.58
CA GLY A 89 -11.55 -9.33 7.93
C GLY A 89 -11.28 -7.83 7.77
N TRP A 90 -10.47 -7.45 6.78
CA TRP A 90 -10.16 -6.06 6.46
C TRP A 90 -11.00 -5.58 5.29
N ASP A 91 -11.62 -4.41 5.44
CA ASP A 91 -12.38 -3.79 4.35
C ASP A 91 -11.44 -3.25 3.26
N LEU A 92 -11.81 -3.50 2.00
CA LEU A 92 -11.17 -2.87 0.85
C LEU A 92 -12.00 -1.65 0.43
N PRO A 93 -11.51 -0.42 0.65
CA PRO A 93 -12.23 0.75 0.17
C PRO A 93 -12.29 0.72 -1.36
N ASP A 94 -13.38 1.21 -1.97
CA ASP A 94 -13.55 1.24 -3.45
C ASP A 94 -12.86 2.43 -4.13
N GLY A 95 -12.34 3.39 -3.37
CA GLY A 95 -11.73 4.62 -3.89
C GLY A 95 -10.21 4.69 -3.77
N LEU A 96 -9.67 5.76 -4.35
CA LEU A 96 -8.29 6.20 -4.11
C LEU A 96 -8.21 7.11 -2.88
N MET A 97 -7.07 7.09 -2.17
CA MET A 97 -6.77 8.09 -1.17
C MET A 97 -6.60 9.45 -1.84
N ALA A 98 -6.83 10.51 -1.06
CA ALA A 98 -6.89 11.86 -1.59
C ALA A 98 -5.59 12.32 -2.28
N SER A 99 -4.42 11.81 -1.87
CA SER A 99 -3.13 12.04 -2.54
C SER A 99 -3.11 11.44 -3.93
N GLU A 100 -3.40 10.14 -4.04
CA GLU A 100 -3.42 9.42 -5.32
C GLU A 100 -4.47 9.97 -6.28
N GLN A 101 -5.67 10.28 -5.78
CA GLN A 101 -6.72 10.88 -6.62
C GLN A 101 -6.28 12.21 -7.24
N ARG A 102 -5.56 13.04 -6.46
CA ARG A 102 -5.03 14.32 -6.96
C ARG A 102 -3.95 14.10 -8.02
N MET A 103 -3.04 13.16 -7.80
CA MET A 103 -2.01 12.81 -8.79
C MET A 103 -2.64 12.28 -10.08
N LEU A 104 -3.61 11.37 -9.99
CA LEU A 104 -4.28 10.82 -11.17
C LEU A 104 -5.03 11.90 -11.95
N THR A 105 -5.72 12.81 -11.26
CA THR A 105 -6.42 13.93 -11.88
C THR A 105 -5.44 14.86 -12.61
N ALA A 106 -4.29 15.15 -12.00
CA ALA A 106 -3.26 15.98 -12.63
C ALA A 106 -2.69 15.31 -13.89
N LEU A 107 -2.36 14.02 -13.83
CA LEU A 107 -1.89 13.24 -14.98
C LEU A 107 -2.92 13.21 -16.12
N GLY A 108 -4.19 12.98 -15.79
CA GLY A 108 -5.28 12.91 -16.76
C GLY A 108 -5.44 14.20 -17.59
N GLY A 109 -5.11 15.36 -17.03
CA GLY A 109 -5.21 16.66 -17.68
C GLY A 109 -4.03 17.05 -18.59
N LEU A 110 -2.98 16.23 -18.65
CA LEU A 110 -1.76 16.51 -19.43
C LEU A 110 -1.71 15.67 -20.71
N GLU A 111 -1.00 16.16 -21.73
CA GLU A 111 -0.79 15.46 -23.00
C GLU A 111 0.68 15.57 -23.46
N GLY A 112 1.10 14.68 -24.36
CA GLY A 112 2.43 14.71 -25.00
C GLY A 112 3.59 14.77 -24.01
N GLU A 113 4.63 15.54 -24.32
CA GLU A 113 5.84 15.63 -23.47
C GLU A 113 5.54 16.11 -22.03
N ALA A 114 4.50 16.93 -21.85
CA ALA A 114 4.09 17.37 -20.51
C ALA A 114 3.54 16.20 -19.68
N PHE A 115 2.73 15.35 -20.30
CA PHE A 115 2.25 14.11 -19.68
C PHE A 115 3.40 13.17 -19.35
N GLU A 116 4.28 12.88 -20.31
CA GLU A 116 5.36 11.92 -20.12
C GLU A 116 6.31 12.34 -18.98
N ARG A 117 6.65 13.64 -18.92
CA ARG A 117 7.49 14.17 -17.84
C ARG A 117 6.81 14.05 -16.48
N GLU A 118 5.53 14.43 -16.39
CA GLU A 118 4.81 14.39 -15.12
C GLU A 118 4.56 12.95 -14.66
N PHE A 119 4.24 12.04 -15.57
CA PHE A 119 4.10 10.62 -15.27
C PHE A 119 5.38 10.05 -14.66
N MET A 120 6.54 10.28 -15.31
CA MET A 120 7.81 9.78 -14.79
C MET A 120 8.13 10.35 -13.41
N HIS A 121 7.85 11.64 -13.18
CA HIS A 121 8.06 12.29 -11.89
C HIS A 121 7.12 11.72 -10.81
N SER A 122 5.82 11.66 -11.10
CA SER A 122 4.79 11.15 -10.18
C SER A 122 5.02 9.69 -9.83
N MET A 123 5.34 8.84 -10.81
CA MET A 123 5.59 7.41 -10.59
C MET A 123 6.86 7.15 -9.76
N ALA A 124 7.92 7.94 -9.96
CA ALA A 124 9.13 7.81 -9.15
C ALA A 124 8.85 8.14 -7.67
N ARG A 125 8.15 9.25 -7.41
CA ARG A 125 7.76 9.65 -6.05
C ARG A 125 6.81 8.64 -5.41
N HIS A 126 5.79 8.19 -6.15
CA HIS A 126 4.82 7.22 -5.64
C HIS A 126 5.48 5.87 -5.31
N ARG A 127 6.46 5.45 -6.12
CA ARG A 127 7.25 4.24 -5.80
C ARG A 127 8.00 4.40 -4.48
N ASP A 128 8.61 5.54 -4.22
CA ASP A 128 9.34 5.77 -2.97
C ASP A 128 8.37 5.73 -1.76
N ASP A 129 7.18 6.32 -1.90
CA ASP A 129 6.11 6.26 -0.89
C ASP A 129 5.63 4.80 -0.65
N MET A 130 5.46 4.02 -1.72
CA MET A 130 5.11 2.59 -1.64
C MET A 130 6.21 1.76 -0.98
N VAL A 131 7.47 1.96 -1.35
CA VAL A 131 8.60 1.25 -0.72
C VAL A 131 8.64 1.55 0.77
N ALA A 132 8.48 2.82 1.17
CA ALA A 132 8.43 3.19 2.58
C ALA A 132 7.25 2.56 3.34
N LEU A 133 6.06 2.50 2.72
CA LEU A 133 4.89 1.84 3.29
C LEU A 133 5.13 0.34 3.52
N PHE A 134 5.70 -0.35 2.54
CA PHE A 134 5.98 -1.78 2.62
C PHE A 134 7.16 -2.10 3.55
N GLU A 135 8.21 -1.27 3.58
CA GLU A 135 9.30 -1.37 4.57
C GLU A 135 8.75 -1.25 5.99
N TRP A 136 7.93 -0.24 6.25
CA TRP A 136 7.25 -0.09 7.53
C TRP A 136 6.43 -1.34 7.86
N ALA A 137 5.62 -1.85 6.94
CA ALA A 137 4.76 -3.02 7.14
C ALA A 137 5.54 -4.28 7.54
N THR A 138 6.75 -4.45 6.99
CA THR A 138 7.64 -5.58 7.30
C THR A 138 8.42 -5.42 8.61
N GLY A 139 8.46 -4.21 9.16
CA GLY A 139 9.21 -3.88 10.36
C GLY A 139 8.58 -4.39 11.66
N PRO A 140 9.29 -4.26 12.79
CA PRO A 140 8.79 -4.66 14.11
C PRO A 140 7.55 -3.86 14.54
N GLU A 141 7.46 -2.61 14.08
CA GLU A 141 6.33 -1.71 14.27
C GLU A 141 5.36 -1.74 13.06
N GLY A 142 5.47 -2.75 12.20
CA GLY A 142 4.64 -2.90 11.00
C GLY A 142 3.31 -3.60 11.25
N VAL A 143 2.81 -4.30 10.23
CA VAL A 143 1.56 -5.05 10.35
C VAL A 143 1.70 -6.21 11.34
N ARG A 144 0.64 -6.48 12.10
CA ARG A 144 0.62 -7.48 13.15
C ARG A 144 0.38 -8.88 12.58
N ASP A 145 -0.52 -9.00 11.61
CA ASP A 145 -0.80 -10.26 10.95
C ASP A 145 0.43 -10.83 10.22
N ASP A 146 0.73 -12.10 10.51
CA ASP A 146 1.94 -12.78 10.04
C ASP A 146 1.90 -13.05 8.54
N GLU A 147 0.73 -13.40 7.99
CA GLU A 147 0.55 -13.71 6.58
C GLU A 147 0.64 -12.43 5.74
N LEU A 148 -0.03 -11.37 6.19
CA LEU A 148 0.05 -10.04 5.58
C LEU A 148 1.48 -9.50 5.61
N ARG A 149 2.22 -9.70 6.72
CA ARG A 149 3.63 -9.28 6.83
C ARG A 149 4.52 -10.05 5.85
N HIS A 150 4.31 -11.36 5.71
CA HIS A 150 5.06 -12.19 4.76
C HIS A 150 4.78 -11.79 3.31
N TRP A 151 3.50 -11.54 2.99
CA TRP A 151 3.09 -11.04 1.69
C TRP A 151 3.74 -9.68 1.37
N ALA A 152 3.70 -8.75 2.32
CA ALA A 152 4.33 -7.43 2.17
C ALA A 152 5.84 -7.56 1.93
N ALA A 153 6.54 -8.45 2.65
CA ALA A 153 7.96 -8.69 2.45
C ALA A 153 8.28 -9.20 1.04
N THR A 154 7.45 -10.10 0.51
CA THR A 154 7.61 -10.63 -0.85
C THR A 154 7.42 -9.52 -1.90
N LYS A 155 6.40 -8.68 -1.74
CA LYS A 155 6.16 -7.56 -2.66
C LYS A 155 7.23 -6.50 -2.57
N LEU A 156 7.73 -6.19 -1.37
CA LEU A 156 8.85 -5.26 -1.19
C LEU A 156 10.09 -5.72 -1.96
N GLN A 157 10.44 -7.00 -1.88
CA GLN A 157 11.57 -7.56 -2.63
C GLN A 157 11.39 -7.39 -4.15
N VAL A 158 10.18 -7.63 -4.67
CA VAL A 158 9.87 -7.42 -6.08
C VAL A 158 10.00 -5.94 -6.46
N MET A 159 9.48 -5.02 -5.65
CA MET A 159 9.58 -3.58 -5.89
C MET A 159 11.03 -3.09 -5.91
N GLN A 160 11.86 -3.57 -4.98
CA GLN A 160 13.29 -3.24 -4.93
C GLN A 160 14.09 -3.84 -6.10
N SER A 161 13.64 -4.98 -6.62
CA SER A 161 14.25 -5.62 -7.80
C SER A 161 13.76 -5.02 -9.12
N CYS A 162 12.61 -4.33 -9.12
CA CYS A 162 12.00 -3.71 -10.29
C CYS A 162 12.77 -2.43 -10.67
N PHE A 163 13.78 -2.59 -11.50
CA PHE A 163 14.56 -1.49 -12.04
C PHE A 163 13.98 -1.02 -13.37
N TRP A 164 12.99 -0.13 -13.32
CA TRP A 164 12.60 0.59 -14.53
C TRP A 164 13.58 1.75 -14.78
N GLN A 165 14.30 1.67 -15.89
CA GLN A 165 14.98 2.83 -16.47
C GLN A 165 14.03 3.49 -17.46
N ALA A 166 13.83 4.79 -17.33
CA ALA A 166 13.15 5.58 -18.36
C ALA A 166 13.83 5.32 -19.72
N PRO A 167 13.08 5.13 -20.81
CA PRO A 167 13.67 4.93 -22.12
C PRO A 167 14.58 6.12 -22.45
N ALA A 168 15.81 5.82 -22.87
CA ALA A 168 16.73 6.83 -23.33
C ALA A 168 16.10 7.55 -24.52
N ARG A 169 15.93 8.88 -24.42
CA ARG A 169 15.46 9.71 -25.54
C ARG A 169 16.33 9.43 -26.75
N THR A 170 15.87 8.60 -27.67
CA THR A 170 16.55 8.39 -28.94
C THR A 170 16.08 9.53 -29.84
N GLY A 171 16.57 10.73 -29.54
CA GLY A 171 16.40 11.88 -30.42
C GLY A 171 17.17 11.59 -31.70
N SER A 172 16.43 11.35 -32.78
CA SER A 172 16.95 11.32 -34.14
C SER A 172 17.85 12.53 -34.38
N ILE A 173 19.17 12.30 -34.37
CA ILE A 173 20.10 13.21 -35.01
C ILE A 173 19.89 13.00 -36.50
N THR A 174 18.95 13.73 -37.08
CA THR A 174 19.00 14.04 -38.50
C THR A 174 20.27 14.86 -38.70
N VAL A 175 21.36 14.18 -39.09
CA VAL A 175 22.52 14.86 -39.67
C VAL A 175 22.01 15.51 -40.95
N ALA A 176 21.72 16.80 -40.84
CA ALA A 176 21.49 17.65 -41.98
C ALA A 176 22.71 17.54 -42.89
N SER A 177 22.48 16.97 -44.07
CA SER A 177 23.36 17.10 -45.22
C SER A 177 23.66 18.59 -45.44
N ALA A 178 24.90 18.98 -45.13
CA ALA A 178 25.48 20.22 -45.61
C ALA A 178 26.35 19.88 -46.82
N ARG A 179 26.06 20.62 -47.90
CA ARG A 179 26.69 20.56 -49.22
C ARG A 179 28.19 20.85 -49.18
#